data_AF-A0A9N9N4J3-F1
#
_entry.id   AF-A0A9N9N4J3-F1
#
_cell.length_a   1.000
_cell.length_b   1.000
_cell.length_c   1.000
_cell.angle_alpha   90.00
_cell.angle_beta   90.00
_cell.angle_gamma   90.00
#
_symmetry.space_group_name_H-M   'P 1'
#
loop_
_entity.id
_entity.type
_entity.pdbx_description
1 polymer ?
#
loop_
_entity_poly.entity_id
_entity_poly.type
_entity_poly.pdbx_seq_one_letter_code
_entity_poly.pdbx_strand_id
1 'polypeptide(L)'
;MLKDLTKLFFHRKNKNNIDGFLFDYERFAKSKGWDEKTQCGMIVLHMLEETKPWVRKLIKTKTQWSDLMNAIVKIINAENDDRIKINQLRNIRQGERETARRYASRFEAYADVIKNKIRSHKQCNWFLDGLCKSYRSRVECFCLSNYIKMKKYVLQIETFQKDREHHDKRSSLLVKEKSIALKALTIN
;
A
#
# COMPACT_ATOMS: atom_id res chain seq x y z
N MET A 1 37.10 -29.24 -12.11
CA MET A 1 36.36 -27.98 -11.90
C MET A 1 34.92 -28.30 -11.56
N LEU A 2 34.52 -28.17 -10.28
CA LEU A 2 33.09 -28.26 -9.92
C LEU A 2 32.38 -27.05 -10.55
N LYS A 3 31.46 -27.31 -11.49
CA LYS A 3 30.51 -26.30 -11.93
C LYS A 3 29.73 -25.86 -10.70
N ASP A 4 29.79 -24.56 -10.41
CA ASP A 4 29.08 -23.94 -9.30
C ASP A 4 27.56 -24.06 -9.54
N LEU A 5 26.97 -25.14 -9.01
CA LEU A 5 25.56 -25.50 -9.18
C LEU A 5 24.61 -24.51 -8.49
N THR A 6 25.14 -23.59 -7.70
CA THR A 6 24.37 -22.50 -7.06
C THR A 6 23.86 -21.47 -8.08
N LYS A 7 24.46 -21.41 -9.29
CA LYS A 7 24.16 -20.39 -10.30
C LYS A 7 22.87 -20.63 -11.11
N LEU A 8 22.34 -21.86 -11.14
CA LEU A 8 21.38 -22.26 -12.18
C LEU A 8 19.92 -21.85 -11.96
N PHE A 9 19.45 -21.66 -10.73
CA PHE A 9 17.99 -21.61 -10.50
C PHE A 9 17.42 -20.25 -10.07
N PHE A 10 18.28 -19.29 -9.71
CA PHE A 10 17.88 -17.89 -9.50
C PHE A 10 18.51 -17.00 -10.56
N HIS A 11 18.27 -17.30 -11.84
CA HIS A 11 18.48 -16.28 -12.86
C HIS A 11 17.51 -15.13 -12.52
N ARG A 12 18.04 -13.92 -12.28
CA ARG A 12 17.32 -12.66 -12.00
C ARG A 12 16.01 -12.44 -12.80
N LYS A 13 15.82 -13.14 -13.92
CA LYS A 13 14.61 -13.15 -14.76
C LYS A 13 13.39 -13.87 -14.13
N ASN A 14 13.58 -14.88 -13.28
CA ASN A 14 12.48 -15.66 -12.66
C ASN A 14 12.17 -15.25 -11.20
N LYS A 15 12.67 -14.10 -10.74
CA LYS A 15 12.39 -13.58 -9.39
C LYS A 15 10.89 -13.42 -9.08
N ASN A 16 10.04 -13.48 -10.12
CA ASN A 16 8.60 -13.28 -10.06
C ASN A 16 7.78 -14.56 -10.34
N ASN A 17 8.40 -15.72 -10.58
CA ASN A 17 7.67 -16.97 -10.90
C ASN A 17 8.14 -18.12 -9.99
N ILE A 18 7.52 -18.21 -8.81
CA ILE A 18 7.81 -19.27 -7.83
C ILE A 18 7.37 -20.65 -8.33
N ASP A 19 6.27 -20.73 -9.06
CA ASP A 19 5.74 -22.00 -9.58
C ASP A 19 6.71 -22.63 -10.58
N GLY A 20 7.25 -21.81 -11.49
CA GLY A 20 8.28 -22.26 -12.44
C GLY A 20 9.55 -22.75 -11.74
N PHE A 21 10.01 -22.04 -10.70
CA PHE A 21 11.16 -22.46 -9.91
C PHE A 21 10.93 -23.83 -9.23
N LEU A 22 9.79 -24.01 -8.57
CA LEU A 22 9.49 -25.26 -7.86
C LEU A 22 9.36 -26.44 -8.83
N PHE A 23 8.76 -26.20 -10.00
CA PHE A 23 8.65 -27.19 -11.06
C PHE A 23 10.04 -27.62 -11.60
N ASP A 24 10.91 -26.66 -11.90
CA ASP A 24 12.27 -26.95 -12.35
C ASP A 24 13.09 -27.68 -11.28
N TYR A 25 12.91 -27.30 -10.01
CA TYR A 25 13.56 -27.96 -8.88
C TYR A 25 13.11 -29.41 -8.72
N GLU A 26 11.80 -29.68 -8.84
CA GLU A 26 11.28 -31.06 -8.79
C GLU A 26 11.86 -31.92 -9.92
N ARG A 27 11.96 -31.39 -11.14
CA ARG A 27 12.60 -32.08 -12.26
C ARG A 27 14.08 -32.35 -11.99
N PHE A 28 14.78 -31.39 -11.40
CA PHE A 28 16.17 -31.55 -11.00
C PHE A 28 16.34 -32.65 -9.94
N ALA A 29 15.51 -32.64 -8.88
CA ALA A 29 15.52 -33.67 -7.84
C ALA A 29 15.29 -35.08 -8.43
N LYS A 30 14.32 -35.22 -9.34
CA LYS A 30 14.07 -36.48 -10.08
C LYS A 30 15.31 -36.93 -10.88
N SER A 31 15.97 -36.02 -11.59
CA SER A 31 17.20 -36.34 -12.34
C SER A 31 18.38 -36.75 -11.46
N LYS A 32 18.37 -36.36 -10.17
CA LYS A 32 19.36 -36.75 -9.17
C LYS A 32 19.00 -38.03 -8.41
N GLY A 33 17.81 -38.60 -8.66
CA GLY A 33 17.32 -39.76 -7.91
C GLY A 33 17.13 -39.47 -6.43
N TRP A 34 16.83 -38.22 -6.06
CA TRP A 34 16.57 -37.86 -4.68
C TRP A 34 15.22 -38.39 -4.22
N ASP A 35 15.21 -38.98 -3.02
CA ASP A 35 13.95 -39.27 -2.34
C ASP A 35 13.28 -37.96 -1.87
N GLU A 36 11.99 -38.05 -1.53
CA GLU A 36 11.19 -36.89 -1.17
C GLU A 36 11.73 -36.15 0.06
N LYS A 37 12.29 -36.89 1.02
CA LYS A 37 12.92 -36.32 2.23
C LYS A 37 14.15 -35.49 1.86
N THR A 38 15.01 -36.01 0.99
CA THR A 38 16.21 -35.33 0.50
C THR A 38 15.82 -34.12 -0.33
N GLN A 39 14.83 -34.25 -1.22
CA GLN A 39 14.28 -33.14 -1.99
C GLN A 39 13.76 -32.02 -1.08
N CYS A 40 12.94 -32.33 -0.08
CA CYS A 40 12.45 -31.34 0.88
C CYS A 40 13.59 -30.67 1.67
N GLY A 41 14.61 -31.43 2.08
CA GLY A 41 15.75 -30.91 2.82
C GLY A 41 16.67 -30.01 1.99
N MET A 42 16.88 -30.38 0.71
CA MET A 42 17.87 -29.72 -0.14
C MET A 42 17.36 -28.43 -0.78
N ILE A 43 16.05 -28.23 -0.91
CA ILE A 43 15.46 -27.06 -1.57
C ILE A 43 16.01 -25.74 -0.98
N VAL A 44 16.26 -25.70 0.33
CA VAL A 44 16.74 -24.49 1.03
C VAL A 44 18.08 -23.98 0.49
N LEU A 45 18.92 -24.86 -0.07
CA LEU A 45 20.20 -24.48 -0.67
C LEU A 45 20.02 -23.74 -2.00
N HIS A 46 18.88 -23.92 -2.65
CA HIS A 46 18.54 -23.34 -3.94
C HIS A 46 17.62 -22.11 -3.82
N MET A 47 17.22 -21.76 -2.60
CA MET A 47 16.39 -20.59 -2.28
C MET A 47 17.24 -19.34 -2.02
N LEU A 48 16.66 -18.16 -2.20
CA LEU A 48 17.31 -16.88 -1.84
C LEU A 48 17.63 -16.83 -0.34
N GLU A 49 18.76 -16.24 0.03
CA GLU A 49 19.20 -16.11 1.43
C GLU A 49 18.11 -15.56 2.36
N GLU A 50 17.37 -14.54 1.91
CA GLU A 50 16.28 -13.93 2.67
C GLU A 50 15.10 -14.89 2.96
N THR A 51 14.91 -15.91 2.11
CA THR A 51 13.83 -16.89 2.24
C THR A 51 14.22 -18.13 3.05
N LYS A 52 15.52 -18.46 3.12
CA LYS A 52 16.02 -19.68 3.78
C LYS A 52 15.53 -19.83 5.23
N PRO A 53 15.49 -18.79 6.09
CA PRO A 53 15.11 -18.96 7.49
C PRO A 53 13.69 -19.50 7.68
N TRP A 54 12.71 -19.02 6.91
CA TRP A 54 11.33 -19.47 7.03
C TRP A 54 11.07 -20.76 6.26
N VAL A 55 11.75 -20.99 5.13
CA VAL A 55 11.70 -22.28 4.41
C VAL A 55 12.21 -23.42 5.31
N ARG A 56 13.30 -23.22 6.06
CA ARG A 56 13.78 -24.20 7.05
C ARG A 56 12.74 -24.53 8.11
N LYS A 57 11.91 -23.57 8.51
CA LYS A 57 10.81 -23.81 9.47
C LYS A 57 9.71 -24.64 8.83
N LEU A 58 9.38 -24.40 7.56
CA LEU A 58 8.39 -25.19 6.83
C LEU A 58 8.82 -26.65 6.68
N ILE A 59 10.08 -26.90 6.30
CA ILE A 59 10.63 -28.26 6.13
C ILE A 59 10.50 -29.09 7.42
N LYS A 60 10.58 -28.47 8.60
CA LYS A 60 10.38 -29.17 9.88
C LYS A 60 8.94 -29.65 10.11
N THR A 61 7.98 -29.04 9.43
CA THR A 61 6.53 -29.29 9.64
C THR A 61 5.86 -29.95 8.44
N LYS A 62 6.49 -29.88 7.26
CA LYS A 62 5.98 -30.42 5.99
C LYS A 62 6.94 -31.50 5.51
N THR A 63 6.48 -32.76 5.59
CA THR A 63 7.28 -33.93 5.22
C THR A 63 7.08 -34.36 3.77
N GLN A 64 5.96 -33.96 3.16
CA GLN A 64 5.66 -34.20 1.75
C GLN A 64 6.06 -32.99 0.90
N TRP A 65 6.59 -33.26 -0.29
CA TRP A 65 7.03 -32.25 -1.25
C TRP A 65 5.88 -31.37 -1.72
N SER A 66 4.74 -31.97 -2.02
CA SER A 66 3.51 -31.26 -2.44
C SER A 66 3.05 -30.25 -1.39
N ASP A 67 3.03 -30.64 -0.11
CA ASP A 67 2.67 -29.77 1.01
C ASP A 67 3.66 -28.62 1.21
N LEU A 68 4.96 -28.92 1.08
CA LEU A 68 6.01 -27.91 1.18
C LEU A 68 5.91 -26.89 0.03
N MET A 69 5.72 -27.36 -1.20
CA MET A 69 5.49 -26.50 -2.37
C MET A 69 4.31 -25.57 -2.15
N ASN A 70 3.15 -26.13 -1.80
CA ASN A 70 1.93 -25.37 -1.56
C ASN A 70 2.11 -24.30 -0.48
N ALA A 71 2.84 -24.64 0.60
CA ALA A 71 3.14 -23.69 1.66
C ALA A 71 4.05 -22.54 1.20
N ILE A 72 5.11 -22.85 0.43
CA ILE A 72 6.03 -21.86 -0.13
C ILE A 72 5.29 -20.90 -1.08
N VAL A 73 4.52 -21.45 -2.04
CA VAL A 73 3.73 -20.67 -2.99
C VAL A 73 2.75 -19.75 -2.27
N LYS A 74 2.01 -20.29 -1.28
CA LYS A 74 1.05 -19.53 -0.51
C LYS A 74 1.68 -18.33 0.21
N ILE A 75 2.84 -18.53 0.85
CA ILE A 75 3.53 -17.46 1.57
C ILE A 75 4.03 -16.38 0.61
N ILE A 76 4.68 -16.76 -0.49
CA ILE A 76 5.20 -15.81 -1.47
C ILE A 76 4.06 -15.03 -2.14
N ASN A 77 2.95 -15.68 -2.47
CA ASN A 77 1.78 -15.02 -3.02
C ASN A 77 1.15 -14.03 -2.03
N ALA A 78 1.09 -14.37 -0.74
CA ALA A 78 0.64 -13.45 0.30
C ALA A 78 1.56 -12.23 0.44
N GLU A 79 2.89 -12.41 0.37
CA GLU A 79 3.84 -11.29 0.40
C GLU A 79 3.73 -10.39 -0.84
N ASN A 80 3.53 -10.98 -2.02
CA ASN A 80 3.31 -10.22 -3.25
C ASN A 80 2.01 -9.42 -3.20
N ASP A 81 0.92 -10.03 -2.71
CA ASP A 81 -0.37 -9.36 -2.52
C ASP A 81 -0.26 -8.20 -1.51
N ASP A 82 0.40 -8.43 -0.37
CA ASP A 82 0.70 -7.38 0.61
C ASP A 82 1.49 -6.22 -0.03
N ARG A 83 2.51 -6.52 -0.86
CA ARG A 83 3.30 -5.51 -1.57
C ARG A 83 2.46 -4.70 -2.55
N ILE A 84 1.56 -5.35 -3.30
CA ILE A 84 0.64 -4.69 -4.23
C ILE A 84 -0.29 -3.75 -3.46
N LYS A 85 -0.90 -4.22 -2.38
CA LYS A 85 -1.80 -3.41 -1.52
C LYS A 85 -1.07 -2.21 -0.89
N ILE A 86 0.15 -2.41 -0.39
CA ILE A 86 0.99 -1.31 0.13
C ILE A 86 1.28 -0.27 -0.96
N ASN A 87 1.65 -0.71 -2.16
CA ASN A 87 1.90 0.20 -3.28
C ASN A 87 0.65 0.95 -3.71
N GLN A 88 -0.52 0.30 -3.73
CA GLN A 88 -1.80 0.95 -3.99
C GLN A 88 -2.05 2.05 -2.95
N LEU A 89 -1.97 1.73 -1.64
CA LEU A 89 -2.16 2.71 -0.57
C LEU A 89 -1.21 3.91 -0.72
N ARG A 90 0.09 3.65 -0.94
CA ARG A 90 1.11 4.70 -1.09
C ARG A 90 0.84 5.67 -2.24
N ASN A 91 0.17 5.19 -3.28
CA ASN A 91 -0.10 5.97 -4.50
C ASN A 91 -1.48 6.64 -4.52
N ILE A 92 -2.27 6.51 -3.45
CA ILE A 92 -3.53 7.24 -3.35
C ILE A 92 -3.24 8.74 -3.25
N ARG A 93 -3.82 9.51 -4.18
CA ARG A 93 -3.76 10.97 -4.24
C ARG A 93 -5.17 11.55 -4.14
N GLN A 94 -5.29 12.70 -3.51
CA GLN A 94 -6.49 13.52 -3.52
C GLN A 94 -6.65 14.12 -4.91
N GLY A 95 -7.77 13.85 -5.57
CA GLY A 95 -8.10 14.47 -6.84
C GLY A 95 -8.30 15.99 -6.70
N GLU A 96 -8.08 16.76 -7.77
CA GLU A 96 -8.17 18.23 -7.74
C GLU A 96 -9.53 18.76 -7.25
N ARG A 97 -10.61 18.06 -7.60
CA ARG A 97 -11.99 18.38 -7.20
C ARG A 97 -12.49 17.48 -6.06
N GLU A 98 -11.64 16.62 -5.51
CA GLU A 98 -12.00 15.69 -4.45
C GLU A 98 -11.96 16.40 -3.10
N THR A 99 -13.04 16.27 -2.33
CA THR A 99 -13.09 16.75 -0.95
C THR A 99 -12.09 15.97 -0.09
N ALA A 100 -11.49 16.64 0.89
CA ALA A 100 -10.53 16.01 1.78
C ALA A 100 -11.18 14.85 2.58
N ARG A 101 -12.49 14.96 2.87
CA ARG A 101 -13.28 13.88 3.46
C ARG A 101 -13.38 12.63 2.58
N ARG A 102 -13.65 12.81 1.28
CA ARG A 102 -13.75 11.68 0.34
C ARG A 102 -12.38 11.02 0.15
N TYR A 103 -11.33 11.82 0.04
CA TYR A 103 -9.96 11.34 0.00
C TYR A 103 -9.61 10.52 1.26
N ALA A 104 -9.91 11.04 2.46
CA ALA A 104 -9.62 10.35 3.71
C ALA A 104 -10.35 9.01 3.81
N SER A 105 -11.64 8.98 3.42
CA SER A 105 -12.43 7.74 3.43
C SER A 105 -11.84 6.68 2.48
N ARG A 106 -11.42 7.09 1.28
CA ARG A 106 -10.72 6.22 0.32
C ARG A 106 -9.41 5.70 0.90
N PHE A 107 -8.58 6.58 1.46
CA PHE A 107 -7.30 6.19 2.03
C PHE A 107 -7.47 5.16 3.16
N GLU A 108 -8.43 5.37 4.06
CA GLU A 108 -8.74 4.44 5.16
C GLU A 108 -9.16 3.08 4.67
N ALA A 109 -10.04 3.02 3.66
CA ALA A 109 -10.50 1.75 3.09
C ALA A 109 -9.33 0.88 2.60
N TYR A 110 -8.28 1.48 2.02
CA TYR A 110 -7.07 0.74 1.63
C TYR A 110 -6.15 0.45 2.83
N ALA A 111 -6.04 1.38 3.78
CA ALA A 111 -5.18 1.21 4.95
C ALA A 111 -5.66 0.09 5.86
N ASP A 112 -6.97 -0.07 6.04
CA ASP A 112 -7.58 -1.08 6.90
C ASP A 112 -7.25 -2.51 6.47
N VAL A 113 -7.14 -2.75 5.16
CA VAL A 113 -6.79 -4.07 4.59
C VAL A 113 -5.38 -4.49 5.01
N ILE A 114 -4.47 -3.54 5.26
CA ILE A 114 -3.05 -3.80 5.57
C ILE A 114 -2.61 -3.20 6.91
N LYS A 115 -3.55 -2.88 7.81
CA LYS A 115 -3.28 -2.16 9.07
C LYS A 115 -2.21 -2.81 9.95
N ASN A 116 -2.14 -4.14 9.95
CA ASN A 116 -1.16 -4.91 10.73
C ASN A 116 0.22 -5.01 10.06
N LYS A 117 0.35 -4.54 8.81
CA LYS A 117 1.56 -4.65 7.99
C LYS A 117 2.30 -3.33 7.86
N ILE A 118 1.66 -2.21 8.18
CA ILE A 118 2.21 -0.86 8.02
C ILE A 118 2.51 -0.22 9.38
N ARG A 119 3.66 0.45 9.47
CA ARG A 119 3.99 1.24 10.67
C ARG A 119 3.18 2.54 10.64
N SER A 120 2.68 2.96 11.79
CA SER A 120 1.87 4.19 11.94
C SER A 120 2.51 5.42 11.28
N HIS A 121 3.81 5.65 11.46
CA HIS A 121 4.50 6.78 10.82
C HIS A 121 4.48 6.73 9.28
N LYS A 122 4.56 5.53 8.68
CA LYS A 122 4.47 5.38 7.22
C LYS A 122 3.07 5.74 6.72
N GLN A 123 2.05 5.28 7.44
CA GLN A 123 0.66 5.63 7.16
C GLN A 123 0.43 7.15 7.19
N CYS A 124 0.96 7.83 8.22
CA CYS A 124 0.91 9.29 8.31
C CYS A 124 1.55 9.96 7.10
N ASN A 125 2.79 9.59 6.77
CA ASN A 125 3.53 10.20 5.68
C ASN A 125 2.81 9.99 4.33
N TRP A 126 2.34 8.78 4.06
CA TRP A 126 1.62 8.49 2.81
C TRP A 126 0.29 9.23 2.71
N PHE A 127 -0.42 9.44 3.83
CA PHE A 127 -1.62 10.26 3.86
C PHE A 127 -1.30 11.73 3.54
N LEU A 128 -0.25 12.29 4.17
CA LEU A 128 0.19 13.65 3.92
C LEU A 128 0.63 13.87 2.47
N ASP A 129 1.44 12.95 1.95
CA ASP A 129 1.94 12.92 0.57
C ASP A 129 0.82 12.78 -0.46
N GLY A 130 -0.35 12.28 -0.05
CA GLY A 130 -1.50 12.13 -0.92
C GLY A 130 -2.43 13.32 -0.95
N LEU A 131 -2.41 14.19 0.08
CA LEU A 131 -3.24 15.39 0.11
C LEU A 131 -2.86 16.37 -1.00
N CYS A 132 -3.84 17.12 -1.51
CA CYS A 132 -3.55 18.19 -2.45
C CYS A 132 -2.79 19.34 -1.76
N LYS A 133 -2.07 20.15 -2.55
CA LYS A 133 -1.09 21.13 -2.05
C LYS A 133 -1.66 22.10 -1.02
N SER A 134 -2.93 22.50 -1.16
CA SER A 134 -3.60 23.45 -0.27
C SER A 134 -3.87 22.90 1.13
N TYR A 135 -4.23 21.62 1.26
CA TYR A 135 -4.35 20.95 2.56
C TYR A 135 -2.97 20.59 3.10
N ARG A 136 -2.09 20.04 2.27
CA ARG A 136 -0.76 19.57 2.69
C ARG A 136 0.05 20.65 3.39
N SER A 137 0.19 21.83 2.77
CA SER A 137 0.98 22.92 3.35
C SER A 137 0.46 23.39 4.71
N ARG A 138 -0.86 23.41 4.88
CA ARG A 138 -1.50 23.79 6.15
C ARG A 138 -1.29 22.75 7.24
N VAL A 139 -1.21 21.47 6.88
CA VAL A 139 -1.02 20.35 7.83
C VAL A 139 0.46 20.21 8.22
N GLU A 140 1.38 20.38 7.26
CA GLU A 140 2.83 20.31 7.48
C GLU A 140 3.30 21.27 8.57
N CYS A 141 2.73 22.47 8.64
CA CYS A 141 3.05 23.46 9.69
C CYS A 141 2.86 22.95 11.13
N PHE A 142 2.06 21.90 11.34
CA PHE A 142 1.74 21.38 12.68
C PHE A 142 2.53 20.12 13.05
N CYS A 143 3.44 19.64 12.19
CA CYS A 143 4.33 18.50 12.44
C CYS A 143 3.63 17.27 13.06
N LEU A 144 2.42 16.96 12.60
CA LEU A 144 1.61 15.88 13.19
C LEU A 144 2.20 14.50 12.86
N SER A 145 2.62 13.75 13.86
CA SER A 145 3.18 12.39 13.71
C SER A 145 2.14 11.27 13.81
N ASN A 146 0.88 11.60 14.07
CA ASN A 146 -0.20 10.65 14.31
C ASN A 146 -1.32 10.81 13.26
N TYR A 147 -1.70 9.69 12.65
CA TYR A 147 -2.66 9.64 11.54
C TYR A 147 -4.03 10.17 11.95
N ILE A 148 -4.53 9.76 13.12
CA ILE A 148 -5.86 10.15 13.61
C ILE A 148 -5.92 11.67 13.82
N LYS A 149 -4.87 12.25 14.43
CA LYS A 149 -4.76 13.70 14.61
C LYS A 149 -4.68 14.42 13.26
N MET A 150 -3.90 13.90 12.32
CA MET A 150 -3.74 14.46 10.98
C MET A 150 -5.07 14.47 10.21
N LYS A 151 -5.79 13.34 10.19
CA LYS A 151 -7.13 13.24 9.59
C LYS A 151 -8.08 14.27 10.21
N LYS A 152 -8.16 14.34 11.55
CA LYS A 152 -9.06 15.28 12.23
C LYS A 152 -8.76 16.72 11.81
N TYR A 153 -7.49 17.10 11.74
CA TYR A 153 -7.07 18.44 11.34
C TYR A 153 -7.42 18.76 9.87
N VAL A 154 -7.17 17.82 8.96
CA VAL A 154 -7.57 17.95 7.55
C VAL A 154 -9.07 18.20 7.40
N LEU A 155 -9.91 17.47 8.13
CA LEU A 155 -11.37 17.64 8.10
C LEU A 155 -11.83 18.98 8.70
N GLN A 156 -11.11 19.49 9.68
CA GLN A 156 -11.35 20.84 10.22
C GLN A 156 -11.04 21.91 9.18
N ILE A 157 -9.91 21.81 8.45
CA ILE A 157 -9.57 22.75 7.37
C ILE A 157 -10.69 22.79 6.31
N GLU A 158 -11.20 21.64 5.90
CA GLU A 158 -12.32 21.56 4.94
C GLU A 158 -13.57 22.26 5.46
N THR A 159 -13.89 22.08 6.75
CA THR A 159 -15.06 22.71 7.38
C THR A 159 -14.91 24.23 7.39
N PHE A 160 -13.75 24.74 7.83
CA PHE A 160 -13.47 26.18 7.83
C PHE A 160 -13.50 26.80 6.43
N GLN A 161 -13.07 26.08 5.40
CA GLN A 161 -13.15 26.55 4.01
C GLN A 161 -14.61 26.70 3.55
N LYS A 162 -15.46 25.70 3.84
CA LYS A 162 -16.89 25.76 3.52
C LYS A 162 -17.61 26.89 4.24
N ASP A 163 -17.28 27.11 5.51
CA ASP A 163 -17.89 28.18 6.31
C ASP A 163 -17.54 29.57 5.75
N ARG A 164 -16.27 29.78 5.34
CA ARG A 164 -15.86 31.03 4.67
C ARG A 164 -16.56 31.22 3.32
N GLU A 165 -16.59 30.19 2.47
CA GLU A 165 -17.27 30.26 1.18
C GLU A 165 -18.76 30.61 1.32
N HIS A 166 -19.42 30.06 2.34
CA HIS A 166 -20.82 30.36 2.63
C HIS A 166 -21.00 31.82 3.08
N HIS A 167 -20.12 32.31 3.96
CA HIS A 167 -20.12 33.69 4.43
C HIS A 167 -19.90 34.69 3.27
N ASP A 168 -18.95 34.40 2.38
CA ASP A 168 -18.62 35.26 1.24
C ASP A 168 -19.77 35.32 0.22
N LYS A 169 -20.40 34.17 -0.08
CA LYS A 169 -21.59 34.11 -0.94
C LYS A 169 -22.74 34.94 -0.37
N ARG A 170 -23.04 34.80 0.93
CA ARG A 170 -24.10 35.55 1.61
C ARG A 170 -23.81 37.06 1.59
N SER A 171 -22.56 37.45 1.82
CA SER A 171 -22.14 38.86 1.75
C SER A 171 -22.31 39.43 0.35
N SER A 172 -21.95 38.66 -0.69
CA SER A 172 -22.13 39.09 -2.09
C SER A 172 -23.60 39.25 -2.50
N LEU A 173 -24.48 38.38 -1.99
CA LEU A 173 -25.93 38.45 -2.24
C LEU A 173 -26.53 39.69 -1.58
N LEU A 174 -26.17 39.96 -0.32
CA LEU A 174 -26.62 41.16 0.39
C LEU A 174 -26.17 42.45 -0.31
N VAL A 175 -24.96 42.48 -0.88
CA VAL A 175 -24.49 43.63 -1.67
C VAL A 175 -25.30 43.79 -2.96
N LYS A 176 -25.61 42.69 -3.67
CA LYS A 176 -26.46 42.72 -4.87
C LYS A 176 -27.88 43.19 -4.56
N GLU A 177 -28.49 42.66 -3.51
CA GLU A 177 -29.85 43.04 -3.08
C GLU A 177 -29.93 44.51 -2.70
N LYS A 178 -28.95 45.01 -1.92
CA LYS A 178 -28.86 46.43 -1.59
C LYS A 178 -28.67 47.31 -2.83
N SER A 179 -27.85 46.87 -3.80
CA SER A 179 -27.64 47.60 -5.05
C SER A 179 -28.90 47.66 -5.92
N ILE A 180 -29.67 46.56 -5.99
CA ILE A 180 -30.95 46.50 -6.72
C ILE A 180 -31.98 47.43 -6.04
N ALA A 181 -32.09 47.36 -4.71
CA ALA A 181 -33.00 48.23 -3.95
C ALA A 181 -32.65 49.72 -4.14
N LEU A 182 -31.36 50.08 -4.13
CA LEU A 182 -30.93 51.46 -4.38
C LEU A 182 -31.32 51.95 -5.79
N LYS A 183 -31.15 51.10 -6.81
CA LYS A 183 -31.53 51.42 -8.20
C LYS A 183 -33.04 51.57 -8.36
N ALA A 184 -33.84 50.80 -7.63
CA ALA A 184 -35.30 50.91 -7.66
C ALA A 184 -35.78 52.23 -7.03
N LEU A 185 -35.06 52.75 -6.03
CA LEU A 185 -35.39 54.01 -5.35
C LEU A 185 -34.98 55.27 -6.14
N THR A 186 -34.07 55.16 -7.11
CA THR A 186 -33.61 56.29 -7.93
C THR A 186 -34.31 56.41 -9.28
N ILE A 187 -35.25 55.53 -9.60
CA ILE A 187 -36.04 55.53 -10.86
C ILE A 187 -37.44 56.14 -10.65
N ASN A 188 -37.80 56.54 -9.43
CA ASN A 188 -38.97 57.38 -9.12
C ASN A 188 -38.53 58.84 -8.92
#